data_AF-A0A0D3JGU9-F1
#
_entry.id   AF-A0A0D3JGU9-F1
#
_cell.length_a   1.000
_cell.length_b   1.000
_cell.length_c   1.000
_cell.angle_alpha   90.00
_cell.angle_beta   90.00
_cell.angle_gamma   90.00
#
_symmetry.space_group_name_H-M   'P 1'
#
loop_
_entity.id
_entity.type
_entity.pdbx_description
1 polymer ?
#
loop_
_entity_poly.entity_id
_entity_poly.type
_entity_poly.pdbx_seq_one_letter_code
_entity_poly.pdbx_strand_id
1 'polypeptide(L)'
;MQRMCSKQAAIAATTAAAAAAAVAYWLGRRHSLTGKSSSTDLCSCGASLAGMTEADRRFHQQSRRHITNCRALRRGRIVVAENFSEYRRTIETVVAATDRVLEVGCGRGVTTALIARRCGHVLGVDLSAKVIAMARSRFPRLDFLEADASDVSALRARGPFDKIFVDVNGSRELQMLLPLLEALDAALAPEALVVKNAPLKRLLMRASLVDALPNLALAPSGDGALLRREYKRCM
;
A
#
# COMPACT_ATOMS: atom_id res chain seq x y z
N MET A 1 23.80 28.08 -47.46
CA MET A 1 23.14 28.19 -46.14
C MET A 1 21.70 27.63 -46.10
N GLN A 2 21.35 26.64 -46.92
CA GLN A 2 19.95 26.14 -47.06
C GLN A 2 19.75 24.65 -46.70
N ARG A 3 20.75 23.92 -46.18
CA ARG A 3 20.64 22.47 -45.90
C ARG A 3 20.53 22.08 -44.42
N MET A 4 20.47 23.05 -43.49
CA MET A 4 20.30 22.78 -42.05
C MET A 4 18.85 22.91 -41.53
N CYS A 5 17.93 23.48 -42.30
CA CYS A 5 16.55 23.74 -41.82
C CYS A 5 15.60 22.54 -41.95
N SER A 6 15.87 21.57 -42.84
CA SER A 6 14.95 20.46 -43.11
C SER A 6 15.00 19.30 -42.08
N LYS A 7 16.11 19.16 -41.34
CA LYS A 7 16.24 18.08 -40.33
C LYS A 7 15.52 18.39 -39.02
N GLN A 8 15.37 19.66 -38.63
CA GLN A 8 14.68 20.03 -37.40
C GLN A 8 13.15 19.91 -37.52
N ALA A 9 12.57 20.18 -38.71
CA ALA A 9 11.14 20.01 -38.95
C ALA A 9 10.69 18.53 -38.92
N ALA A 10 11.53 17.61 -39.42
CA ALA A 10 11.24 16.17 -39.42
C ALA A 10 11.26 15.56 -38.00
N ILE A 11 12.10 16.10 -37.10
CA ILE A 11 12.16 15.64 -35.70
C ILE A 11 10.95 16.15 -34.89
N ALA A 12 10.47 17.37 -35.17
CA ALA A 12 9.29 17.94 -34.52
C ALA A 12 7.96 17.28 -34.94
N ALA A 13 7.84 16.83 -36.19
CA ALA A 13 6.65 16.12 -36.66
C ALA A 13 6.52 14.71 -36.04
N THR A 14 7.66 14.03 -35.83
CA THR A 14 7.70 12.68 -35.24
C THR A 14 7.37 12.68 -33.74
N THR A 15 7.72 13.75 -33.01
CA THR A 15 7.40 13.88 -31.58
C THR A 15 5.92 14.25 -31.33
N ALA A 16 5.30 15.02 -32.22
CA ALA A 16 3.87 15.33 -32.13
C ALA A 16 2.98 14.11 -32.41
N ALA A 17 3.33 13.28 -33.40
CA ALA A 17 2.60 12.04 -33.71
C ALA A 17 2.72 11.00 -32.58
N ALA A 18 3.90 10.87 -31.96
CA ALA A 18 4.10 9.99 -30.81
C ALA A 18 3.35 10.45 -29.56
N ALA A 19 3.26 11.76 -29.32
CA ALA A 19 2.47 12.33 -28.23
C ALA A 19 0.96 12.14 -28.44
N ALA A 20 0.46 12.33 -29.67
CA ALA A 20 -0.94 12.10 -30.02
C ALA A 20 -1.32 10.61 -29.91
N ALA A 21 -0.43 9.70 -30.33
CA ALA A 21 -0.63 8.26 -30.17
C ALA A 21 -0.59 7.82 -28.70
N ALA A 22 0.29 8.41 -27.88
CA ALA A 22 0.35 8.13 -26.44
C ALA A 22 -0.89 8.67 -25.68
N VAL A 23 -1.39 9.85 -26.08
CA VAL A 23 -2.62 10.44 -25.53
C VAL A 23 -3.87 9.66 -25.97
N ALA A 24 -3.94 9.21 -27.23
CA ALA A 24 -5.01 8.33 -27.69
C ALA A 24 -4.96 6.94 -27.03
N TYR A 25 -3.76 6.39 -26.81
CA TYR A 25 -3.53 5.16 -26.05
C TYR A 25 -3.95 5.28 -24.57
N TRP A 26 -3.69 6.43 -23.94
CA TRP A 26 -4.11 6.72 -22.57
C TRP A 26 -5.60 7.03 -22.43
N LEU A 27 -6.18 7.77 -23.38
CA LEU A 27 -7.61 8.12 -23.39
C LEU A 27 -8.50 6.93 -23.79
N GLY A 28 -8.01 6.05 -24.66
CA GLY A 28 -8.69 4.79 -25.03
C GLY A 28 -8.73 3.76 -23.89
N ARG A 29 -7.92 3.96 -22.84
CA ARG A 29 -7.91 3.13 -21.64
C ARG A 29 -8.83 3.62 -20.53
N ARG A 30 -9.90 4.35 -20.88
CA ARG A 30 -11.13 4.35 -20.07
C ARG A 30 -11.80 2.99 -20.17
N HIS A 31 -11.16 1.97 -19.58
CA HIS A 31 -11.88 0.76 -19.21
C HIS A 31 -12.86 1.15 -18.12
N SER A 32 -14.09 1.36 -18.56
CA SER A 32 -15.30 0.98 -17.86
C SER A 32 -15.00 -0.10 -16.82
N LEU A 33 -15.05 0.27 -15.54
CA LEU A 33 -15.07 -0.65 -14.39
C LEU A 33 -16.40 -1.42 -14.31
N THR A 34 -16.94 -1.84 -15.44
CA THR A 34 -18.15 -2.68 -15.52
C THR A 34 -17.90 -3.93 -16.34
N GLY A 35 -16.71 -4.53 -16.17
CA GLY A 35 -16.51 -5.94 -16.50
C GLY A 35 -16.88 -6.79 -15.30
N LYS A 36 -18.10 -7.32 -15.26
CA LYS A 36 -18.52 -8.35 -14.30
C LYS A 36 -17.65 -9.60 -14.52
N SER A 37 -16.54 -9.76 -13.81
CA SER A 37 -16.06 -11.11 -13.49
C SER A 37 -16.94 -11.61 -12.35
N SER A 38 -17.60 -12.74 -12.54
CA SER A 38 -18.38 -13.37 -11.49
C SER A 38 -17.46 -13.67 -10.30
N SER A 39 -17.77 -13.10 -9.15
CA SER A 39 -17.04 -13.17 -7.88
C SER A 39 -17.02 -14.56 -7.23
N THR A 40 -17.10 -15.66 -7.99
CA THR A 40 -17.39 -17.02 -7.50
C THR A 40 -16.17 -17.94 -7.40
N ASP A 41 -15.02 -17.53 -7.97
CA ASP A 41 -13.81 -18.36 -8.02
C ASP A 41 -12.65 -17.85 -7.15
N LEU A 42 -12.93 -16.93 -6.21
CA LEU A 42 -11.95 -16.49 -5.22
C LEU A 42 -12.40 -16.84 -3.81
N CYS A 43 -11.49 -17.41 -3.03
CA CYS A 43 -11.68 -17.60 -1.61
C CYS A 43 -11.54 -16.26 -0.88
N SER A 44 -12.16 -16.15 0.30
CA SER A 44 -11.96 -15.01 1.22
C SER A 44 -10.50 -14.80 1.63
N CYS A 45 -9.66 -15.83 1.48
CA CYS A 45 -8.22 -15.77 1.74
C CYS A 45 -7.39 -15.30 0.53
N GLY A 46 -8.05 -14.93 -0.59
CA GLY A 46 -7.42 -14.52 -1.84
C GLY A 46 -6.88 -15.67 -2.71
N ALA A 47 -7.08 -16.93 -2.32
CA ALA A 47 -6.71 -18.06 -3.15
C ALA A 47 -7.72 -18.26 -4.28
N SER A 48 -7.21 -18.53 -5.49
CA SER A 48 -8.02 -18.96 -6.61
C SER A 48 -8.67 -20.32 -6.32
N LEU A 49 -9.97 -20.43 -6.56
CA LEU A 49 -10.80 -21.63 -6.42
C LEU A 49 -11.22 -22.22 -7.78
N ALA A 50 -10.76 -21.62 -8.87
CA ALA A 50 -11.03 -22.08 -10.22
C ALA A 50 -10.47 -23.51 -10.43
N GLY A 51 -11.31 -24.38 -10.99
CA GLY A 51 -10.98 -25.80 -11.21
C GLY A 51 -10.95 -26.69 -9.96
N MET A 52 -11.22 -26.16 -8.76
CA MET A 52 -11.26 -26.97 -7.53
C MET A 52 -12.59 -27.70 -7.36
N THR A 53 -12.54 -28.97 -6.98
CA THR A 53 -13.72 -29.74 -6.54
C THR A 53 -14.23 -29.21 -5.19
N GLU A 54 -15.47 -29.55 -4.82
CA GLU A 54 -16.01 -29.19 -3.49
C GLU A 54 -15.19 -29.79 -2.34
N ALA A 55 -14.64 -31.00 -2.52
CA ALA A 55 -13.74 -31.61 -1.54
C ALA A 55 -12.43 -30.82 -1.39
N ASP A 56 -11.83 -30.38 -2.50
CA ASP A 56 -10.62 -29.54 -2.48
C ASP A 56 -10.90 -28.18 -1.84
N ARG A 57 -12.06 -27.58 -2.11
CA ARG A 57 -12.50 -26.31 -1.50
C ARG A 57 -12.61 -26.43 0.02
N ARG A 58 -13.23 -27.50 0.53
CA ARG A 58 -13.33 -27.76 1.98
C ARG A 58 -11.98 -27.99 2.63
N PHE A 59 -11.12 -28.81 2.01
CA PHE A 59 -9.76 -29.04 2.50
C PHE A 59 -8.96 -27.73 2.55
N HIS A 60 -9.06 -26.91 1.50
CA HIS A 60 -8.43 -25.58 1.47
C HIS A 60 -8.91 -24.71 2.63
N GLN A 61 -10.22 -24.59 2.87
CA GLN A 61 -10.80 -23.74 3.92
C GLN A 61 -10.36 -24.13 5.34
N GLN A 62 -10.01 -25.39 5.56
CA GLN A 62 -9.51 -25.90 6.83
C GLN A 62 -7.97 -25.83 6.94
N SER A 63 -7.28 -25.49 5.85
CA SER A 63 -5.82 -25.45 5.81
C SER A 63 -5.23 -24.30 6.63
N ARG A 64 -4.04 -24.53 7.21
CA ARG A 64 -3.27 -23.46 7.88
C ARG A 64 -3.05 -22.25 6.97
N ARG A 65 -2.80 -22.48 5.67
CA ARG A 65 -2.61 -21.42 4.67
C ARG A 65 -3.83 -20.51 4.56
N HIS A 66 -5.03 -21.09 4.48
CA HIS A 66 -6.27 -20.32 4.44
C HIS A 66 -6.43 -19.45 5.69
N ILE A 67 -6.22 -20.03 6.88
CA ILE A 67 -6.34 -19.31 8.16
C ILE A 67 -5.34 -18.14 8.23
N THR A 68 -4.08 -18.37 7.86
CA THR A 68 -3.04 -17.32 7.85
C THR A 68 -3.40 -16.19 6.90
N ASN A 69 -3.81 -16.50 5.68
CA ASN A 69 -4.18 -15.49 4.68
C ASN A 69 -5.44 -14.71 5.09
N CYS A 70 -6.48 -15.38 5.58
CA CYS A 70 -7.68 -14.72 6.09
C CYS A 70 -7.35 -13.77 7.24
N ARG A 71 -6.44 -14.15 8.15
CA ARG A 71 -5.99 -13.26 9.23
C ARG A 71 -5.25 -12.04 8.67
N ALA A 72 -4.38 -12.22 7.68
CA ALA A 72 -3.66 -11.12 7.05
C ALA A 72 -4.58 -10.16 6.29
N LEU A 73 -5.61 -10.67 5.60
CA LEU A 73 -6.53 -9.86 4.79
C LEU A 73 -7.62 -9.14 5.61
N ARG A 74 -7.90 -9.59 6.84
CA ARG A 74 -8.86 -8.93 7.76
C ARG A 74 -8.29 -7.72 8.49
N ARG A 75 -7.01 -7.38 8.25
CA ARG A 75 -6.34 -6.25 8.89
C ARG A 75 -6.80 -4.92 8.30
N GLY A 76 -6.35 -3.83 8.94
CA GLY A 76 -6.70 -2.49 8.51
C GLY A 76 -6.31 -2.19 7.06
N ARG A 77 -6.98 -1.20 6.47
CA ARG A 77 -6.68 -0.76 5.10
C ARG A 77 -5.30 -0.13 5.03
N ILE A 78 -4.58 -0.38 3.95
CA ILE A 78 -3.34 0.35 3.64
C ILE A 78 -3.64 1.40 2.57
N VAL A 79 -3.35 2.66 2.86
CA VAL A 79 -3.51 3.80 1.95
C VAL A 79 -2.13 4.33 1.60
N VAL A 80 -1.77 4.37 0.32
CA VAL A 80 -0.44 4.80 -0.12
C VAL A 80 -0.50 6.13 -0.86
N ALA A 81 0.26 7.11 -0.36
CA ALA A 81 0.43 8.44 -0.93
C ALA A 81 1.84 8.61 -1.52
N GLU A 82 1.95 9.40 -2.58
CA GLU A 82 3.25 9.70 -3.22
C GLU A 82 3.99 10.84 -2.54
N ASN A 83 3.25 11.89 -2.20
CA ASN A 83 3.79 13.17 -1.79
C ASN A 83 3.03 13.72 -0.58
N PHE A 84 3.53 14.82 -0.01
CA PHE A 84 2.95 15.43 1.18
C PHE A 84 1.52 15.91 0.98
N SER A 85 1.16 16.37 -0.22
CA SER A 85 -0.19 16.86 -0.51
C SER A 85 -1.20 15.72 -0.49
N GLU A 86 -0.89 14.60 -1.16
CA GLU A 86 -1.72 13.39 -1.09
C GLU A 86 -1.81 12.86 0.35
N TYR A 87 -0.66 12.75 1.03
CA TYR A 87 -0.58 12.23 2.40
C TYR A 87 -1.47 13.04 3.35
N ARG A 88 -1.38 14.38 3.32
CA ARG A 88 -2.20 15.25 4.17
C ARG A 88 -3.67 15.25 3.75
N ARG A 89 -3.98 15.12 2.47
CA ARG A 89 -5.37 15.05 2.00
C ARG A 89 -6.10 13.83 2.55
N THR A 90 -5.39 12.73 2.83
CA THR A 90 -6.02 11.54 3.45
C THR A 90 -6.58 11.82 4.84
N ILE A 91 -6.12 12.87 5.55
CA ILE A 91 -6.64 13.21 6.88
C ILE A 91 -8.16 13.45 6.83
N GLU A 92 -8.65 14.09 5.77
CA GLU A 92 -10.08 14.41 5.62
C GLU A 92 -10.96 13.17 5.46
N THR A 93 -10.41 12.07 4.92
CA THR A 93 -11.17 10.88 4.55
C THR A 93 -10.89 9.66 5.44
N VAL A 94 -9.72 9.61 6.07
CA VAL A 94 -9.27 8.48 6.89
C VAL A 94 -9.50 8.71 8.38
N VAL A 95 -9.43 9.97 8.84
CA VAL A 95 -9.44 10.32 10.28
C VAL A 95 -10.84 10.76 10.74
N ALA A 96 -11.34 10.11 11.78
CA ALA A 96 -12.56 10.43 12.50
C ALA A 96 -12.29 11.24 13.78
N ALA A 97 -13.32 11.92 14.29
CA ALA A 97 -13.25 12.80 15.47
C ALA A 97 -12.87 12.07 16.76
N THR A 98 -13.15 10.78 16.85
CA THR A 98 -12.87 9.95 18.03
C THR A 98 -11.55 9.20 17.93
N ASP A 99 -10.87 9.26 16.77
CA ASP A 99 -9.68 8.45 16.54
C ASP A 99 -8.52 8.88 17.43
N ARG A 100 -7.71 7.88 17.82
CA ARG A 100 -6.35 8.04 18.34
C ARG A 100 -5.38 7.75 17.21
N VAL A 101 -4.58 8.74 16.84
CA VAL A 101 -3.70 8.67 15.68
C VAL A 101 -2.23 8.65 16.10
N LEU A 102 -1.44 7.77 15.49
CA LEU A 102 0.02 7.81 15.57
C LEU A 102 0.57 8.36 14.26
N GLU A 103 1.47 9.34 14.33
CA GLU A 103 2.29 9.75 13.17
C GLU A 103 3.75 9.36 13.38
N VAL A 104 4.25 8.45 12.55
CA VAL A 104 5.64 8.00 12.49
C VAL A 104 6.44 8.84 11.50
N GLY A 105 7.55 9.41 11.95
CA GLY A 105 8.34 10.38 11.19
C GLY A 105 7.68 11.76 11.18
N CYS A 106 7.19 12.21 12.34
CA CYS A 106 6.41 13.44 12.45
C CYS A 106 7.18 14.71 12.10
N GLY A 107 8.52 14.64 12.06
CA GLY A 107 9.37 15.77 11.80
C GLY A 107 9.08 16.91 12.78
N ARG A 108 9.00 18.14 12.27
CA ARG A 108 8.70 19.34 13.08
C ARG A 108 7.21 19.47 13.48
N GLY A 109 6.42 18.40 13.37
CA GLY A 109 5.04 18.33 13.87
C GLY A 109 3.96 18.99 13.01
N VAL A 110 4.27 19.44 11.78
CA VAL A 110 3.30 20.18 10.94
C VAL A 110 2.11 19.31 10.55
N THR A 111 2.35 18.08 10.12
CA THR A 111 1.27 17.16 9.75
C THR A 111 0.54 16.67 10.99
N THR A 112 1.25 16.42 12.10
CA THR A 112 0.66 16.11 13.42
C THR A 112 -0.36 17.17 13.83
N ALA A 113 -0.03 18.45 13.66
CA ALA A 113 -0.93 19.55 13.96
C ALA A 113 -2.13 19.64 13.02
N LEU A 114 -2.05 19.11 11.79
CA LEU A 114 -3.20 19.00 10.90
C LEU A 114 -4.11 17.83 11.32
N ILE A 115 -3.52 16.68 11.67
CA ILE A 115 -4.24 15.52 12.20
C ILE A 115 -5.00 15.90 13.48
N ALA A 116 -4.34 16.60 14.40
CA ALA A 116 -4.89 17.04 15.69
C ALA A 116 -6.19 17.87 15.57
N ARG A 117 -6.43 18.51 14.42
CA ARG A 117 -7.67 19.28 14.18
C ARG A 117 -8.88 18.38 13.93
N ARG A 118 -8.66 17.10 13.63
CA ARG A 118 -9.68 16.19 13.15
C ARG A 118 -9.93 14.99 14.05
N CYS A 119 -8.95 14.61 14.87
CA CYS A 119 -8.99 13.43 15.75
C CYS A 119 -9.18 13.80 17.23
N GLY A 120 -9.43 12.79 18.06
CA GLY A 120 -9.52 12.96 19.51
C GLY A 120 -8.14 13.07 20.15
N HIS A 121 -7.15 12.34 19.61
CA HIS A 121 -5.77 12.38 20.09
C HIS A 121 -4.79 12.06 18.97
N VAL A 122 -3.63 12.71 18.98
CA VAL A 122 -2.53 12.37 18.09
C VAL A 122 -1.19 12.40 18.82
N LEU A 123 -0.37 11.38 18.57
CA LEU A 123 1.02 11.31 18.99
C LEU A 123 1.94 11.41 17.76
N GLY A 124 2.82 12.41 17.73
CA GLY A 124 3.90 12.48 16.75
C GLY A 124 5.17 11.79 17.28
N VAL A 125 5.76 10.88 16.50
CA VAL A 125 7.04 10.23 16.84
C VAL A 125 8.10 10.45 15.77
N ASP A 126 9.33 10.66 16.21
CA ASP A 126 10.50 10.81 15.33
C ASP A 126 11.75 10.31 16.08
N LEU A 127 12.72 9.77 15.35
CA LEU A 127 13.96 9.25 15.92
C LEU A 127 14.88 10.40 16.41
N SER A 128 14.72 11.62 15.86
CA SER A 128 15.60 12.73 16.18
C SER A 128 15.09 13.55 17.37
N ALA A 129 15.79 13.42 18.52
CA ALA A 129 15.59 14.27 19.71
C ALA A 129 15.51 15.77 19.37
N LYS A 130 16.43 16.24 18.50
CA LYS A 130 16.49 17.63 18.05
C LYS A 130 15.21 18.07 17.34
N VAL A 131 14.67 17.22 16.48
CA VAL A 131 13.46 17.52 15.72
C VAL A 131 12.23 17.48 16.62
N ILE A 132 12.18 16.56 17.59
CA ILE A 132 11.13 16.50 18.61
C ILE A 132 11.14 17.75 19.49
N ALA A 133 12.31 18.25 19.90
CA ALA A 133 12.41 19.51 20.64
C ALA A 133 11.82 20.69 19.84
N MET A 134 12.09 20.76 18.53
CA MET A 134 11.48 21.76 17.64
C MET A 134 9.97 21.59 17.52
N ALA A 135 9.47 20.35 17.41
CA ALA A 135 8.05 20.06 17.32
C ALA A 135 7.30 20.49 18.58
N ARG A 136 7.83 20.15 19.77
CA ARG A 136 7.28 20.56 21.08
C ARG A 136 7.29 22.08 21.26
N SER A 137 8.37 22.75 20.86
CA SER A 137 8.44 24.21 20.90
C SER A 137 7.40 24.87 19.99
N ARG A 138 7.21 24.31 18.78
CA ARG A 138 6.27 24.84 17.80
C ARG A 138 4.81 24.57 18.13
N PHE A 139 4.52 23.41 18.73
CA PHE A 139 3.17 22.95 19.05
C PHE A 139 3.10 22.45 20.50
N PRO A 140 3.16 23.35 21.50
CA PRO A 140 3.31 22.98 22.91
C PRO A 140 2.11 22.26 23.52
N ARG A 141 0.97 22.22 22.82
CA ARG A 141 -0.25 21.50 23.25
C ARG A 141 -0.42 20.12 22.63
N LEU A 142 0.53 19.68 21.80
CA LEU A 142 0.48 18.39 21.13
C LEU A 142 1.54 17.44 21.72
N ASP A 143 1.23 16.15 21.67
CA ASP A 143 2.12 15.12 22.18
C ASP A 143 3.16 14.73 21.13
N PHE A 144 4.43 14.75 21.56
CA PHE A 144 5.55 14.30 20.76
C PHE A 144 6.46 13.41 21.58
N LEU A 145 6.95 12.33 20.96
CA LEU A 145 7.86 11.36 21.58
C LEU A 145 9.07 11.12 20.67
N GLU A 146 10.26 11.21 21.25
CA GLU A 146 11.46 10.67 20.63
C GLU A 146 11.43 9.15 20.76
N ALA A 147 11.39 8.44 19.64
CA ALA A 147 11.38 6.98 19.61
C ALA A 147 11.84 6.44 18.25
N ASP A 148 12.48 5.26 18.27
CA ASP A 148 12.55 4.40 17.09
C ASP A 148 11.20 3.71 16.92
N ALA A 149 10.52 3.97 15.80
CA ALA A 149 9.22 3.36 15.53
C ALA A 149 9.29 1.85 15.29
N SER A 150 10.50 1.30 15.11
CA SER A 150 10.74 -0.14 15.07
C SER A 150 10.62 -0.78 16.46
N ASP A 151 10.80 0.00 17.55
CA ASP A 151 10.46 -0.43 18.90
C ASP A 151 8.96 -0.25 19.16
N VAL A 152 8.20 -1.21 18.65
CA VAL A 152 6.75 -1.24 18.79
C VAL A 152 6.26 -1.40 20.23
N SER A 153 7.11 -1.88 21.15
CA SER A 153 6.74 -2.02 22.56
C SER A 153 6.58 -0.64 23.22
N ALA A 154 7.50 0.27 22.93
CA ALA A 154 7.42 1.66 23.38
C ALA A 154 6.17 2.37 22.83
N LEU A 155 5.79 2.09 21.58
CA LEU A 155 4.59 2.65 20.97
C LEU A 155 3.30 2.07 21.58
N ARG A 156 3.23 0.75 21.78
CA ARG A 156 2.08 0.09 22.44
C ARG A 156 1.79 0.66 23.82
N ALA A 157 2.83 1.03 24.57
CA ALA A 157 2.70 1.63 25.90
C ALA A 157 2.02 3.03 25.87
N ARG A 158 1.91 3.68 24.71
CA ARG A 158 1.24 4.99 24.55
C ARG A 158 -0.25 4.87 24.20
N GLY A 159 -0.74 3.65 24.06
CA GLY A 159 -2.15 3.34 23.90
C GLY A 159 -2.49 2.73 22.55
N PRO A 160 -3.76 2.33 22.37
CA PRO A 160 -4.23 1.90 21.07
C PRO A 160 -4.21 3.09 20.10
N PHE A 161 -3.99 2.77 18.82
CA PHE A 161 -4.06 3.71 17.71
C PHE A 161 -4.99 3.14 16.64
N ASP A 162 -6.02 3.90 16.29
CA ASP A 162 -6.98 3.50 15.27
C ASP A 162 -6.40 3.71 13.87
N LYS A 163 -5.60 4.77 13.70
CA LYS A 163 -4.93 5.12 12.44
C LYS A 163 -3.44 5.35 12.69
N ILE A 164 -2.62 4.89 11.75
CA ILE A 164 -1.18 5.15 11.76
C ILE A 164 -0.79 5.83 10.44
N PHE A 165 -0.10 6.95 10.56
CA PHE A 165 0.44 7.76 9.47
C PHE A 165 1.96 7.55 9.46
N VAL A 166 2.55 7.14 8.32
CA VAL A 166 3.98 6.81 8.20
C VAL A 166 4.66 7.63 7.12
N ASP A 167 5.65 8.43 7.53
CA ASP A 167 6.53 9.20 6.65
C ASP A 167 7.99 9.21 7.14
N VAL A 168 8.70 8.10 6.91
CA VAL A 168 10.11 7.92 7.36
C VAL A 168 11.13 8.30 6.29
N ASN A 169 10.96 9.50 5.71
CA ASN A 169 11.62 9.99 4.49
C ASN A 169 11.05 9.32 3.23
N GLY A 170 9.91 9.78 2.73
CA GLY A 170 9.10 9.18 1.64
C GLY A 170 9.74 8.78 0.27
N SER A 171 11.06 8.73 0.16
CA SER A 171 11.81 8.09 -0.93
C SER A 171 12.67 6.89 -0.46
N ARG A 172 12.58 6.50 0.82
CA ARG A 172 13.32 5.37 1.39
C ARG A 172 12.99 4.08 0.64
N GLU A 173 13.99 3.21 0.54
CA GLU A 173 13.88 1.91 -0.10
C GLU A 173 12.82 1.02 0.59
N LEU A 174 12.14 0.20 -0.21
CA LEU A 174 11.09 -0.68 0.30
C LEU A 174 11.61 -1.68 1.34
N GLN A 175 12.88 -2.08 1.24
CA GLN A 175 13.52 -3.01 2.19
C GLN A 175 13.53 -2.49 3.63
N MET A 176 13.53 -1.17 3.83
CA MET A 176 13.48 -0.56 5.15
C MET A 176 12.05 -0.24 5.57
N LEU A 177 11.15 0.01 4.61
CA LEU A 177 9.77 0.38 4.87
C LEU A 177 8.91 -0.83 5.26
N LEU A 178 9.00 -1.92 4.49
CA LEU A 178 8.10 -3.07 4.66
C LEU A 178 8.21 -3.69 6.06
N PRO A 179 9.41 -3.93 6.64
CA PRO A 179 9.51 -4.47 7.99
C PRO A 179 8.87 -3.56 9.05
N LEU A 180 9.00 -2.24 8.90
CA LEU A 180 8.35 -1.28 9.78
C LEU A 180 6.82 -1.36 9.67
N LEU A 181 6.28 -1.42 8.45
CA LEU A 181 4.84 -1.54 8.24
C LEU A 181 4.29 -2.84 8.85
N GLU A 182 4.98 -3.95 8.62
CA GLU A 182 4.64 -5.26 9.17
C GLU A 182 4.67 -5.24 10.71
N ALA A 183 5.69 -4.64 11.31
CA ALA A 183 5.81 -4.52 12.77
C ALA A 183 4.68 -3.67 13.36
N LEU A 184 4.38 -2.51 12.77
CA LEU A 184 3.31 -1.63 13.22
C LEU A 184 1.94 -2.30 13.09
N ASP A 185 1.65 -2.92 11.96
CA ASP A 185 0.40 -3.65 11.71
C ASP A 185 0.27 -4.88 12.63
N ALA A 186 1.37 -5.61 12.87
CA ALA A 186 1.41 -6.73 13.81
C ALA A 186 1.14 -6.31 15.26
N ALA A 187 1.79 -5.24 15.71
CA ALA A 187 1.81 -4.85 17.10
C ALA A 187 0.65 -3.96 17.52
N LEU A 188 0.17 -3.10 16.61
CA LEU A 188 -0.81 -2.06 16.91
C LEU A 188 -2.17 -2.30 16.24
N ALA A 189 -2.22 -3.16 15.21
CA ALA A 189 -3.44 -3.57 14.51
C ALA A 189 -4.39 -2.38 14.18
N PRO A 190 -3.88 -1.32 13.52
CA PRO A 190 -4.70 -0.16 13.22
C PRO A 190 -5.78 -0.50 12.21
N GLU A 191 -6.89 0.24 12.22
CA GLU A 191 -7.92 0.16 11.20
C GLU A 191 -7.46 0.74 9.85
N ALA A 192 -6.48 1.65 9.87
CA ALA A 192 -5.85 2.17 8.67
C ALA A 192 -4.37 2.50 8.88
N LEU A 193 -3.56 2.16 7.88
CA LEU A 193 -2.15 2.52 7.77
C LEU A 193 -1.96 3.39 6.53
N VAL A 194 -1.68 4.68 6.74
CA VAL A 194 -1.42 5.66 5.69
C VAL A 194 0.09 5.80 5.49
N VAL A 195 0.59 5.51 4.30
CA VAL A 195 2.03 5.45 4.00
C VAL A 195 2.38 6.46 2.93
N LYS A 196 3.34 7.35 3.20
CA LYS A 196 3.94 8.18 2.15
C LYS A 196 5.18 7.50 1.58
N ASN A 197 5.07 6.91 0.39
CA ASN A 197 6.22 6.32 -0.30
C ASN A 197 5.99 6.25 -1.82
N ALA A 198 6.75 7.06 -2.57
CA ALA A 198 6.62 7.12 -4.03
C ALA A 198 6.99 5.79 -4.73
N PRO A 199 8.10 5.10 -4.37
CA PRO A 199 8.41 3.79 -4.94
C PRO A 199 7.30 2.75 -4.72
N LEU A 200 6.71 2.68 -3.52
CA LEU A 200 5.63 1.75 -3.19
C LEU A 200 4.40 2.02 -4.04
N LYS A 201 3.98 3.29 -4.17
CA LYS A 201 2.85 3.66 -5.02
C LYS A 201 3.06 3.24 -6.47
N ARG A 202 4.25 3.49 -7.03
CA ARG A 202 4.58 3.08 -8.41
C ARG A 202 4.58 1.57 -8.59
N LEU A 203 5.05 0.82 -7.60
CA LEU A 203 5.01 -0.64 -7.61
C LEU A 203 3.56 -1.13 -7.62
N LEU A 204 2.72 -0.61 -6.73
CA LEU A 204 1.29 -0.98 -6.65
C LEU A 204 0.54 -0.66 -7.95
N MET A 205 0.80 0.49 -8.56
CA MET A 205 0.18 0.89 -9.84
C MET A 205 0.56 0.00 -11.02
N ARG A 206 1.63 -0.78 -10.90
CA ARG A 206 2.12 -1.72 -11.92
C ARG A 206 1.87 -3.18 -11.54
N ALA A 207 1.33 -3.44 -10.36
CA ALA A 207 1.05 -4.77 -9.87
C ALA A 207 -0.33 -5.23 -10.36
N SER A 208 -0.40 -6.50 -10.75
CA SER A 208 -1.67 -7.20 -11.00
C SER A 208 -1.66 -8.49 -10.22
N LEU A 209 -2.80 -8.83 -9.63
CA LEU A 209 -3.01 -10.17 -9.09
C LEU A 209 -3.28 -11.13 -10.24
N VAL A 210 -2.93 -12.40 -10.05
CA VAL A 210 -3.10 -13.47 -11.04
C VAL A 210 -4.55 -13.55 -11.52
N ASP A 211 -5.51 -13.42 -10.60
CA ASP A 211 -6.95 -13.49 -10.92
C ASP A 211 -7.47 -12.26 -11.68
N ALA A 212 -6.66 -11.20 -11.80
CA ALA A 212 -6.96 -10.00 -12.58
C ALA A 212 -6.28 -10.01 -13.97
N LEU A 213 -5.53 -11.06 -14.31
CA LEU A 213 -4.89 -11.18 -15.63
C LEU A 213 -5.90 -11.66 -16.68
N PRO A 214 -6.11 -10.91 -17.78
CA PRO A 214 -6.97 -11.36 -18.87
C PRO A 214 -6.36 -12.61 -19.53
N ASN A 215 -7.20 -13.59 -19.86
CA ASN A 215 -6.86 -14.80 -20.62
C ASN A 215 -5.92 -15.80 -19.93
N LEU A 216 -5.75 -15.72 -18.60
CA LEU A 216 -5.19 -16.85 -17.87
C LEU A 216 -6.25 -17.95 -17.77
N ALA A 217 -6.38 -18.76 -18.82
CA ALA A 217 -7.04 -20.04 -18.71
C ALA A 217 -6.23 -20.85 -17.71
N LEU A 218 -6.74 -20.97 -16.47
CA LEU A 218 -6.30 -22.02 -15.56
C LEU A 218 -6.68 -23.33 -16.25
N ALA A 219 -5.79 -23.83 -17.10
CA ALA A 219 -5.97 -25.13 -17.72
C ALA A 219 -6.27 -26.11 -16.58
N PRO A 220 -7.38 -26.87 -16.63
CA PRO A 220 -7.65 -27.87 -15.62
C PRO A 220 -6.43 -28.79 -15.64
N SER A 221 -5.66 -28.76 -14.56
CA SER A 221 -4.40 -29.48 -14.50
C SER A 221 -4.70 -30.97 -14.49
N GLY A 222 -4.74 -31.56 -15.68
CA GLY A 222 -4.64 -33.02 -15.86
C GLY A 222 -3.37 -33.60 -15.22
N ASP A 223 -2.39 -32.73 -14.90
CA ASP A 223 -1.12 -33.05 -14.24
C ASP A 223 -1.07 -32.78 -12.73
N GLY A 224 -2.22 -32.61 -12.06
CA GLY A 224 -2.25 -32.51 -10.60
C GLY A 224 -1.64 -33.73 -9.88
N ALA A 225 -1.52 -34.88 -10.56
CA ALA A 225 -0.85 -36.08 -10.05
C ALA A 225 0.68 -36.04 -10.25
N LEU A 226 1.18 -35.43 -11.33
CA LEU A 226 2.61 -35.29 -11.64
C LEU A 226 3.28 -34.29 -10.69
N LEU A 227 2.68 -33.12 -10.49
CA LEU A 227 3.20 -32.11 -9.56
C LEU A 227 3.20 -32.57 -8.10
N ARG A 228 2.21 -33.40 -7.68
CA ARG A 228 2.20 -34.02 -6.35
C ARG A 228 3.28 -35.09 -6.15
N ARG A 229 3.71 -35.78 -7.22
CA ARG A 229 4.80 -36.77 -7.18
C ARG A 229 6.17 -36.11 -7.12
N GLU A 230 6.37 -35.00 -7.83
CA GLU A 230 7.64 -34.25 -7.78
C GLU A 230 7.82 -33.53 -6.43
N TYR A 231 6.77 -32.92 -5.89
CA TYR A 231 6.85 -32.22 -4.60
C TYR A 231 7.15 -33.14 -3.42
N LYS A 232 6.73 -34.42 -3.49
CA LYS A 232 7.07 -35.45 -2.49
C LYS A 232 8.47 -36.05 -2.66
N ARG A 233 9.16 -35.77 -3.76
CA ARG A 233 10.51 -36.30 -4.06
C ARG A 233 11.63 -35.35 -3.63
N CYS A 234 11.28 -34.09 -3.34
CA CYS A 234 12.19 -33.03 -2.89
C CYS A 234 12.10 -32.73 -1.38
N MET A 235 11.28 -33.47 -0.62
CA MET A 235 11.30 -33.51 0.84
C MET A 235 11.70 -34.92 1.29
#